data_AF-A0A0G4LT66-F1
#
_entry.id   AF-A0A0G4LT66-F1
#
_cell.length_a   1.000
_cell.length_b   1.000
_cell.length_c   1.000
_cell.angle_alpha   90.00
_cell.angle_beta   90.00
_cell.angle_gamma   90.00
#
_symmetry.space_group_name_H-M   'P 1'
#
loop_
_entity.id
_entity.type
_entity.pdbx_description
1 polymer ?
#
loop_
_entity_poly.entity_id
_entity_poly.type
_entity_poly.pdbx_seq_one_letter_code
_entity_poly.pdbx_strand_id
1 'polypeptide(L)' 'MPSDESYDRIYRIRRAVQCSYQHKLLPKSEWTKPEEDVPYLRPLIEQVQVEMAEQRALDSLEVVKKH' A
#
# COMPACT_ATOMS: atom_id res chain seq x y z
N MET A 1 -8.17 3.23 2.01
CA MET A 1 -7.75 2.42 3.16
C MET A 1 -8.62 2.79 4.36
N PRO A 2 -9.09 1.83 5.16
CA PRO A 2 -9.80 2.08 6.42
C PRO A 2 -8.99 2.98 7.38
N SER A 3 -9.68 3.69 8.29
CA SER A 3 -9.05 4.60 9.26
C SER A 3 -8.02 3.91 10.15
N ASP A 4 -8.35 2.69 10.60
CA ASP A 4 -7.59 1.98 11.62
C ASP A 4 -6.25 1.47 11.04
N GLU A 5 -6.28 0.85 9.86
CA GLU A 5 -5.08 0.43 9.12
C GLU A 5 -4.13 1.61 8.81
N SER A 6 -4.71 2.78 8.52
CA SER A 6 -3.95 4.00 8.24
C SER A 6 -3.22 4.48 9.49
N TYR A 7 -3.92 4.52 10.64
CA TYR A 7 -3.33 4.87 11.92
C TYR A 7 -2.21 3.90 12.31
N ASP A 8 -2.48 2.60 12.23
CA ASP A 8 -1.51 1.55 12.57
C ASP A 8 -0.27 1.61 11.69
N ARG A 9 -0.43 1.87 10.39
CA ARG A 9 0.68 2.09 9.46
C ARG A 9 1.53 3.28 9.89
N ILE A 10 0.91 4.42 10.21
CA ILE A 10 1.63 5.63 10.64
C ILE A 10 2.37 5.37 11.95
N TYR A 11 1.75 4.66 12.89
CA TYR A 11 2.38 4.28 14.15
C TYR A 11 3.62 3.40 13.93
N ARG A 12 3.50 2.34 13.11
CA ARG A 12 4.63 1.45 12.76
C ARG A 12 5.79 2.22 12.13
N ILE A 13 5.50 3.15 11.21
CA ILE A 13 6.51 3.99 10.56
C ILE A 13 7.20 4.90 11.57
N ARG A 14 6.45 5.61 12.42
CA ARG A 14 7.02 6.49 13.46
C ARG A 14 7.92 5.71 14.42
N ARG A 15 7.47 4.53 14.85
CA ARG A 15 8.26 3.64 15.72
C ARG A 15 9.56 3.19 15.04
N ALA A 16 9.50 2.78 13.78
CA ALA A 16 10.69 2.38 13.02
C ALA A 16 11.69 3.54 12.85
N VAL A 17 11.21 4.74 12.54
CA VAL A 17 12.05 5.95 12.44
C VAL A 17 12.71 6.27 13.78
N GLN A 18 11.98 6.18 14.89
CA GLN A 18 12.53 6.40 16.23
C GLN A 18 13.64 5.39 16.56
N CYS A 19 13.40 4.09 16.30
CA CYS A 19 14.41 3.04 16.46
C CYS A 19 15.67 3.31 15.63
N SER A 20 15.49 3.71 14.36
CA SER A 20 16.58 4.08 13.47
C SER A 20 17.39 5.26 14.00
N TYR A 21 16.72 6.32 14.46
CA TYR A 21 17.37 7.51 15.02
C TYR A 21 18.19 7.18 16.27
N GLN A 22 17.68 6.30 17.13
CA GLN A 22 18.38 5.88 18.35
C GLN A 22 19.46 4.81 18.10
N HIS A 23 19.60 4.32 16.87
CA HIS A 23 20.41 3.15 16.54
C HIS A 23 20.10 1.93 17.44
N LYS A 24 18.81 1.72 17.74
CA LYS A 24 18.33 0.62 18.59
C LYS A 24 17.33 -0.23 17.83
N LEU A 25 17.43 -1.53 18.01
CA LEU A 25 16.42 -2.48 17.52
C LEU A 25 15.23 -2.52 18.48
N LEU A 26 14.07 -2.86 17.93
CA LEU A 26 12.86 -3.12 18.70
C LEU A 26 13.05 -4.40 19.55
N PRO A 27 12.46 -4.50 20.76
CA PRO A 27 12.45 -5.75 21.52
C PRO A 27 11.86 -6.92 20.72
N LYS A 28 12.43 -8.13 20.86
CA LYS A 28 12.00 -9.32 20.09
C LYS A 28 10.52 -9.67 20.25
N SER A 29 9.92 -9.38 21.40
CA SER A 29 8.50 -9.61 21.67
C SER A 29 7.56 -8.73 20.85
N GLU A 30 8.06 -7.63 20.29
CA GLU A 30 7.28 -6.66 19.50
C GLU A 30 7.57 -6.72 18.00
N TRP A 31 8.38 -7.70 17.58
CA TRP A 31 8.65 -7.92 16.16
C TRP A 31 7.38 -8.42 15.49
N THR A 32 7.09 -7.88 14.31
CA THR A 32 6.01 -8.40 13.46
C THR A 32 6.26 -9.87 13.22
N LYS A 33 5.26 -10.69 13.52
CA LYS A 33 5.37 -12.13 13.27
C LYS A 33 5.07 -12.44 11.80
N PRO A 34 5.52 -13.58 11.27
CA PRO A 34 5.24 -13.95 9.88
C PRO A 34 3.74 -13.99 9.55
N GLU A 35 2.89 -14.31 10.51
CA GLU A 35 1.43 -14.39 10.33
C GLU A 35 0.77 -12.99 10.29
N GLU A 36 1.44 -11.98 10.83
CA GLU A 36 0.97 -10.59 10.89
C GLU A 36 1.47 -9.77 9.68
N ASP A 37 2.50 -10.23 8.98
CA ASP A 37 3.07 -9.59 7.78
C ASP A 37 2.20 -9.87 6.53
N VAL A 38 1.00 -9.29 6.54
CA VAL A 38 0.02 -9.44 5.47
C VAL A 38 0.11 -8.30 4.46
N PRO A 39 -0.12 -8.53 3.15
CA PRO A 39 -0.02 -7.49 2.12
C PRO A 39 -1.27 -6.60 2.06
N TYR A 40 -1.65 -5.96 3.17
CA TYR A 40 -2.89 -5.18 3.32
C TYR A 40 -3.06 -4.02 2.30
N LEU A 41 -1.95 -3.48 1.78
CA LEU A 41 -1.97 -2.44 0.75
C LEU A 41 -2.11 -2.96 -0.68
N ARG A 42 -1.76 -4.23 -0.93
CA ARG A 42 -1.68 -4.82 -2.27
C ARG A 42 -3.01 -4.76 -3.04
N PRO A 43 -4.17 -5.11 -2.46
CA PRO A 43 -5.44 -5.06 -3.18
C PRO A 43 -5.81 -3.64 -3.64
N LEU A 44 -5.54 -2.64 -2.80
CA LEU A 44 -5.79 -1.23 -3.14
C LEU A 44 -4.88 -0.74 -4.26
N ILE A 45 -3.60 -1.15 -4.26
CA ILE A 45 -2.66 -0.81 -5.32
C ILE A 45 -3.09 -1.43 -6.65
N GLU A 46 -3.52 -2.69 -6.63
CA GLU A 46 -4.00 -3.39 -7.83
C GLU A 46 -5.26 -2.71 -8.41
N GLN A 47 -6.21 -2.29 -7.57
CA GLN A 47 -7.36 -1.51 -8.00
C GLN A 47 -6.96 -0.21 -8.71
N VAL A 48 -6.07 0.58 -8.11
CA VAL A 48 -5.57 1.83 -8.71
C VAL A 48 -4.86 1.56 -10.04
N GLN A 49 -4.08 0.48 -10.14
CA GLN A 49 -3.42 0.11 -11.40
C GLN A 49 -4.40 -0.23 -12.50
N VAL A 50 -5.49 -0.95 -12.17
CA VAL A 50 -6.57 -1.27 -13.11
C VAL A 50 -7.27 -0.01 -13.58
N GLU A 51 -7.66 0.89 -12.67
CA GLU A 51 -8.30 2.18 -13.00
C GLU A 51 -7.41 3.03 -13.92
N MET A 52 -6.11 3.11 -13.63
CA MET A 52 -5.16 3.84 -14.47
C MET A 52 -4.99 3.20 -15.86
N ALA A 53 -5.04 1.87 -15.96
CA ALA A 53 -4.95 1.17 -17.23
C ALA A 53 -6.21 1.37 -18.08
N GLU A 54 -7.39 1.30 -17.45
CA GLU A 54 -8.67 1.60 -18.08
C GLU A 54 -8.71 3.04 -18.60
N GLN A 55 -8.32 4.01 -17.78
CA GLN A 55 -8.24 5.42 -18.19
C GLN A 55 -7.40 5.59 -19.45
N ARG A 56 -6.18 5.01 -19.48
CA ARG A 56 -5.29 5.09 -20.65
C ARG A 56 -5.90 4.44 -21.90
N ALA A 57 -6.59 3.31 -21.74
CA ALA A 57 -7.25 2.62 -22.84
C ALA A 57 -8.40 3.45 -23.42
N LEU A 58 -9.18 4.11 -22.57
CA LEU A 58 -10.26 5.01 -22.98
C LEU A 58 -9.73 6.28 -23.66
N ASP A 59 -8.68 6.89 -23.11
CA ASP A 59 -8.07 8.11 -23.66
C ASP A 59 -7.45 7.90 -25.06
N SER A 60 -7.06 6.66 -25.38
CA SER A 60 -6.44 6.29 -26.66
C SER A 60 -7.41 5.60 -27.64
N LEU A 61 -8.70 5.57 -27.34
CA LEU A 61 -9.69 4.81 -28.10
C LEU A 61 -10.04 5.50 -29.42
N GLU A 62 -9.76 4.85 -30.56
CA GLU A 62 -10.18 5.30 -31.88
C GLU A 62 -11.51 4.65 -32.30
N VAL A 63 -12.50 5.47 -32.67
CA VAL A 63 -13.83 4.97 -33.10
C VAL A 63 -13.82 4.68 -34.60
N VAL A 64 -13.77 3.41 -34.97
CA VAL A 64 -13.97 2.98 -36.37
C VAL A 64 -15.46 2.89 -36.69
N LYS A 65 -15.99 3.83 -37.48
CA LYS A 65 -17.36 3.76 -37.99
C LYS A 65 -17.44 2.74 -39.11
N LYS A 66 -18.33 1.76 -39.00
CA LYS A 66 -18.69 0.85 -40.10
C LYS A 66 -19.71 1.56 -41.00
N HIS A 67 -19.41 1.63 -42.30
CA HIS A 67 -20.33 2.07 -43.34
C HIS A 67 -21.51 1.11 -43.50
#